data_AF-A0A6N9P088-F1
#
_entry.id   AF-A0A6N9P088-F1
#
_cell.length_a   1.000
_cell.length_b   1.000
_cell.length_c   1.000
_cell.angle_alpha   90.00
_cell.angle_beta   90.00
_cell.angle_gamma   90.00
#
_symmetry.space_group_name_H-M   'P 1'
#
loop_
_entity.id
_entity.type
_entity.pdbx_description
1 polymer ?
#
loop_
_entity_poly.entity_id
_entity_poly.type
_entity_poly.pdbx_seq_one_letter_code
_entity_poly.pdbx_strand_id
1 'polypeptide(L)' 'MIVLFSTGCPKCSILKKKLEQKGIVYQENNSVEEMLGLGITQVPVLKIGSRLLEFADANDWVNKQESAE' A
#
# COMPACT_ATOMS: atom_id res chain seq x y z
N MET A 1 0.53 -11.73 2.28
CA MET A 1 0.64 -10.64 3.27
C MET A 1 0.70 -9.32 2.53
N ILE A 2 -0.15 -8.38 2.90
CA ILE A 2 -0.18 -7.03 2.30
C ILE A 2 0.41 -6.07 3.31
N VAL A 3 1.38 -5.25 2.91
CA VAL A 3 2.02 -4.25 3.78
C VAL A 3 1.93 -2.88 3.11
N LEU A 4 1.31 -1.92 3.78
CA LEU A 4 1.24 -0.52 3.37
C LEU A 4 2.42 0.23 3.98
N PHE A 5 3.38 0.62 3.16
CA PHE A 5 4.46 1.51 3.54
C PHE A 5 3.99 2.96 3.47
N SER A 6 3.94 3.60 4.64
CA SER A 6 3.42 4.95 4.82
C SER A 6 4.28 5.69 5.83
N THR A 7 4.52 6.98 5.63
CA THR A 7 5.21 7.85 6.61
C THR A 7 4.29 8.97 7.11
N GLY A 8 2.98 8.85 6.91
CA GLY A 8 1.99 9.86 7.30
C GLY A 8 1.77 10.98 6.28
N CYS A 9 2.28 10.85 5.06
CA CYS A 9 2.02 11.84 3.99
C CYS A 9 0.54 11.83 3.55
N PRO A 10 -0.01 12.96 3.05
CA PRO A 10 -1.41 13.06 2.64
C PRO A 10 -1.82 12.05 1.55
N LYS A 11 -0.90 11.68 0.64
CA LYS A 11 -1.14 10.64 -0.38
C LYS A 11 -1.34 9.25 0.23
N CYS A 12 -0.68 8.95 1.34
CA CYS A 12 -0.81 7.66 2.03
C CYS A 12 -2.22 7.48 2.59
N SER A 13 -2.79 8.56 3.16
CA SER A 13 -4.16 8.55 3.69
C SER A 13 -5.22 8.21 2.62
N ILE A 14 -4.98 8.59 1.36
CA ILE A 14 -5.88 8.26 0.25
C ILE A 14 -5.86 6.76 -0.04
N LEU A 15 -4.66 6.17 -0.15
CA LEU A 15 -4.52 4.74 -0.44
C LEU A 15 -5.03 3.89 0.73
N LYS A 16 -4.73 4.32 1.97
CA LYS A 16 -5.24 3.71 3.20
C LYS A 16 -6.76 3.63 3.21
N LYS A 17 -7.43 4.76 2.98
CA LYS A 17 -8.90 4.83 2.87
C LYS A 17 -9.45 3.87 1.81
N LYS A 18 -8.81 3.78 0.64
CA LYS A 18 -9.27 2.87 -0.43
C LYS A 18 -9.18 1.40 -0.01
N LEU A 19 -8.08 1.01 0.64
CA LEU A 19 -7.92 -0.35 1.18
C LEU A 19 -8.98 -0.66 2.24
N GLU A 20 -9.22 0.27 3.17
CA GLU A 20 -10.25 0.15 4.21
C GLU A 20 -11.67 0.08 3.60
N GLN A 21 -11.96 0.92 2.60
CA GLN A 21 -13.24 0.88 1.88
C GLN A 21 -13.49 -0.45 1.17
N LYS A 22 -12.44 -1.11 0.69
CA LYS A 22 -12.52 -2.44 0.09
C LYS A 22 -12.46 -3.58 1.13
N GLY A 23 -12.32 -3.27 2.42
CA GLY A 23 -12.19 -4.28 3.47
C GLY A 23 -10.91 -5.12 3.38
N ILE A 24 -9.87 -4.60 2.72
CA ILE A 24 -8.62 -5.33 2.51
C ILE A 24 -7.80 -5.27 3.79
N VAL A 25 -7.41 -6.42 4.33
CA VAL A 25 -6.52 -6.50 5.50
C VAL A 25 -5.08 -6.26 5.06
N TYR A 26 -4.47 -5.20 5.57
CA TYR A 26 -3.07 -4.84 5.35
C TYR A 26 -2.37 -4.53 6.66
N GLN A 27 -1.06 -4.70 6.69
CA GLN A 27 -0.20 -4.25 7.79
C GLN A 27 0.38 -2.89 7.45
N GLU A 28 0.26 -1.90 8.31
CA GLU A 28 0.93 -0.62 8.13
C GLU A 28 2.38 -0.73 8.60
N ASN A 29 3.33 -0.29 7.78
CA ASN A 29 4.75 -0.22 8.13
C ASN A 29 5.23 1.22 7.92
N ASN A 30 5.73 1.82 9.00
CA ASN A 30 6.24 3.20 9.01
C ASN A 30 7.77 3.27 9.13
N SER A 31 8.46 2.12 9.12
CA SER A 31 9.91 2.06 9.26
C SER A 31 10.60 2.43 7.95
N VAL A 32 11.26 3.59 7.94
CA VAL A 32 12.03 4.06 6.79
C VAL A 32 13.21 3.14 6.48
N GLU A 33 13.83 2.55 7.50
CA GLU A 33 14.94 1.60 7.33
C GLU A 33 14.53 0.36 6.51
N GLU A 34 13.37 -0.22 6.84
CA GLU A 34 12.78 -1.34 6.08
C GLU A 34 12.42 -0.93 4.66
N MET A 35 11.88 0.29 4.47
CA MET A 35 11.56 0.83 3.15
C MET A 35 12.82 0.90 2.28
N LEU A 36 13.89 1.51 2.80
CA LEU A 36 15.17 1.64 2.10
C LEU A 36 15.80 0.28 1.80
N GLY A 37 15.74 -0.67 2.74
CA GLY A 37 16.23 -2.04 2.54
C GLY A 37 15.48 -2.80 1.44
N LEU A 38 14.21 -2.44 1.19
CA LEU A 38 13.38 -2.97 0.10
C LEU A 38 13.54 -2.19 -1.22
N GLY A 39 14.34 -1.12 -1.25
CA GLY A 39 14.48 -0.24 -2.41
C GLY A 39 13.32 0.75 -2.60
N ILE A 40 12.50 0.96 -1.58
CA ILE A 40 11.40 1.92 -1.58
C ILE A 40 11.97 3.32 -1.34
N THR A 41 12.00 4.13 -2.38
CA THR A 41 12.46 5.53 -2.32
C THR A 41 11.32 6.53 -2.27
N GLN A 42 10.09 6.07 -2.49
CA GLN A 42 8.89 6.89 -2.50
C GLN A 42 7.73 6.22 -1.79
N VAL A 43 6.86 7.04 -1.20
CA VAL A 43 5.67 6.60 -0.48
C VAL A 43 4.43 7.34 -0.98
N PRO A 44 3.23 6.74 -0.91
CA PRO A 44 2.95 5.40 -0.39
C PRO A 44 3.31 4.25 -1.35
N VAL A 45 3.71 3.11 -0.80
CA VAL A 45 3.94 1.86 -1.53
C VAL A 45 3.16 0.73 -0.87
N LEU A 46 2.47 -0.07 -1.69
CA LEU A 46 1.74 -1.25 -1.25
C LEU A 46 2.53 -2.51 -1.65
N LYS A 47 3.01 -3.25 -0.66
CA LYS A 47 3.66 -4.54 -0.87
C LYS A 47 2.64 -5.65 -0.84
N ILE A 48 2.63 -6.49 -1.86
CA ILE A 48 1.74 -7.65 -1.97
C ILE A 48 2.62 -8.87 -2.21
N GLY A 49 2.90 -9.63 -1.14
CA GLY A 49 3.87 -10.71 -1.18
C GLY A 49 5.27 -10.17 -1.54
N SER A 50 5.74 -10.49 -2.74
CA SER A 50 7.04 -10.06 -3.27
C SER A 50 6.97 -8.84 -4.19
N ARG A 51 5.76 -8.36 -4.52
CA ARG A 51 5.57 -7.20 -5.42
C ARG A 51 5.47 -5.92 -4.61
N LEU A 52 6.12 -4.87 -5.09
CA LEU A 52 5.99 -3.51 -4.59
C LEU A 52 5.19 -2.70 -5.62
N LEU A 53 4.06 -2.16 -5.20
CA LEU A 53 3.20 -1.34 -6.03
C LEU A 53 3.29 0.10 -5.55
N GLU A 54 3.64 0.98 -6.48
CA GLU A 54 3.69 2.42 -6.22
C GLU A 54 2.27 2.97 -6.13
N PHE A 55 2.09 4.23 -5.75
CA PHE A 55 0.76 4.80 -5.53
C PHE A 55 -0.21 4.57 -6.70
N ALA A 56 0.25 4.69 -7.96
CA ALA A 56 -0.59 4.48 -9.13
C ALA A 56 -1.03 3.01 -9.27
N ASP A 57 -0.07 2.07 -9.26
CA ASP A 57 -0.33 0.64 -9.37
C ASP A 57 -1.11 0.09 -8.18
N ALA A 58 -0.84 0.61 -6.98
CA ALA A 58 -1.57 0.23 -5.77
C ALA A 58 -3.03 0.66 -5.88
N ASN A 59 -3.31 1.88 -6.38
CA ASN A 59 -4.68 2.33 -6.63
C ASN A 59 -5.39 1.44 -7.65
N ASP A 60 -4.73 1.11 -8.77
CA ASP A 60 -5.28 0.23 -9.80
C ASP A 60 -5.57 -1.17 -9.23
N TRP A 61 -4.63 -1.74 -8.48
CA TRP A 61 -4.80 -3.04 -7.84
C TRP A 61 -5.97 -3.05 -6.85
N VAL A 62 -6.07 -2.04 -5.99
CA VAL A 62 -7.18 -1.91 -5.02
C VAL A 62 -8.52 -1.74 -5.73
N ASN A 63 -8.57 -1.00 -6.83
CA ASN A 63 -9.79 -0.89 -7.63
C ASN A 63 -10.16 -2.25 -8.24
N LYS A 64 -9.19 -3.04 -8.71
CA LYS A 64 -9.37 -4.39 -9.25
C LYS A 64 -9.81 -5.44 -8.23
N GLN A 65 -9.71 -5.17 -6.92
CA GLN A 65 -10.28 -6.04 -5.89
C GLN A 65 -11.81 -5.88 -5.81
N GLU A 66 -12.50 -5.71 -6.93
CA GLU A 66 -13.96 -5.76 -6.96
C GLU A 66 -14.44 -7.12 -6.48
N SER A 67 -15.44 -7.03 -5.59
CA SER A 67 -16.21 -8.05 -4.92
C SER A 67 -16.28 -9.33 -5.74
N ALA A 68 -15.59 -10.39 -5.29
CA ALA A 68 -16.05 -11.73 -5.64
C ALA A 68 -17.46 -11.86 -5.02
N GLU A 69 -18.46 -11.83 -5.90
CA GLU A 69 -19.86 -12.15 -5.61
C GLU A 69 -20.01 -13.60 -5.14
#